data_AF-A0A7Y5T8K0-F1
#
_entry.id   AF-A0A7Y5T8K0-F1
#
_cell.length_a   1.000
_cell.length_b   1.000
_cell.length_c   1.000
_cell.angle_alpha   90.00
_cell.angle_beta   90.00
_cell.angle_gamma   90.00
#
_symmetry.space_group_name_H-M   'P 1'
#
loop_
_entity.id
_entity.type
_entity.pdbx_description
1 polymer ?
#
loop_
_entity_poly.entity_id
_entity_poly.type
_entity_poly.pdbx_seq_one_letter_code
_entity_poly.pdbx_strand_id
1 'polypeptide(L)'
;RHAGRAQVAFGPDGRVVERSGKDLREVDVLVGSGGVLRNNPAGVADRVLGSVTGEVSGGWQLPRAPRVVVDHDYVLAAAGLLAADHPQAAYALLARLR
;
A
#
# COMPACT_ATOMS: atom_id res chain seq x y z
N ARG A 1 -1.73 10.99 -6.60
CA ARG A 1 -2.79 10.63 -5.63
C ARG A 1 -2.19 9.61 -4.66
N HIS A 2 -1.75 10.07 -3.49
CA HIS A 2 -1.14 9.27 -2.43
C HIS A 2 -2.16 9.02 -1.29
N ALA A 3 -1.70 8.45 -0.18
CA ALA A 3 -2.47 8.39 1.06
C ALA A 3 -3.02 9.77 1.42
N GLY A 4 -4.25 9.76 1.93
CA GLY A 4 -4.93 10.96 2.38
C GLY A 4 -4.43 11.45 3.73
N ARG A 5 -4.93 12.60 4.13
CA ARG A 5 -4.62 13.20 5.42
C ARG A 5 -5.88 13.83 6.03
N ALA A 6 -6.08 13.61 7.32
CA ALA A 6 -7.07 14.30 8.13
C ALA A 6 -6.36 15.35 8.97
N GLN A 7 -6.73 16.61 8.79
CA GLN A 7 -6.16 17.73 9.53
C GLN A 7 -7.26 18.50 10.22
N VAL A 8 -6.90 19.12 11.34
CA VAL A 8 -7.81 19.98 12.08
C VAL A 8 -7.58 21.40 11.59
N ALA A 9 -8.62 22.00 11.02
CA ALA A 9 -8.68 23.41 10.70
C ALA A 9 -9.52 24.15 11.75
N PHE A 10 -9.23 25.43 11.95
CA PHE A 10 -10.00 26.30 12.82
C PHE A 10 -10.63 27.40 11.96
N GLY A 11 -11.96 27.44 11.95
CA GLY A 11 -12.75 28.46 11.26
C GLY A 11 -13.57 29.31 12.23
N PRO A 12 -14.30 30.32 11.72
CA PRO A 12 -15.15 31.20 12.53
C PRO A 12 -16.18 30.43 13.37
N ASP A 13 -16.66 29.30 12.86
CA ASP A 13 -17.67 28.44 13.50
C ASP A 13 -17.07 27.34 14.40
N GLY A 14 -15.74 27.37 14.62
CA GLY A 14 -15.04 26.44 15.49
C GLY A 14 -14.14 25.43 14.75
N ARG A 15 -13.94 24.26 15.38
CA ARG A 15 -12.99 23.23 14.95
C ARG A 15 -13.61 22.34 13.87
N VAL A 16 -12.98 22.29 12.69
CA VAL A 16 -13.41 21.45 11.57
C VAL A 16 -12.32 20.44 11.23
N VAL A 17 -12.70 19.21 10.88
CA VAL A 17 -11.77 18.19 10.38
C VAL A 17 -11.83 18.18 8.86
N GLU A 18 -10.76 18.63 8.22
CA GLU A 18 -10.60 18.56 6.77
C GLU A 18 -9.93 17.24 6.38
N ARG A 19 -10.45 16.60 5.34
CA ARG A 19 -9.89 15.36 4.77
C ARG A 19 -9.52 15.60 3.32
N SER A 20 -8.32 15.17 2.94
CA SER A 20 -7.86 15.17 1.56
C SER A 20 -7.27 13.82 1.19
N GLY A 21 -7.19 13.52 -0.11
CA GLY A 21 -6.60 12.31 -0.64
C GLY A 21 -7.44 11.04 -0.43
N LYS A 22 -6.82 9.87 -0.59
CA LYS A 22 -7.49 8.57 -0.44
C LYS A 22 -7.40 8.09 0.99
N ASP A 23 -8.53 7.65 1.54
CA ASP A 23 -8.49 6.88 2.78
C ASP A 23 -8.01 5.46 2.48
N LEU A 24 -6.83 5.09 2.96
CA LEU A 24 -6.25 3.76 2.75
C LEU A 24 -6.33 2.90 4.01
N ARG A 25 -6.99 3.36 5.08
CA ARG A 25 -6.99 2.69 6.39
C ARG A 25 -7.52 1.26 6.35
N GLU A 26 -8.47 1.00 5.46
CA GLU A 26 -9.11 -0.30 5.25
C GLU A 26 -8.47 -1.12 4.10
N VAL A 27 -7.25 -0.79 3.68
CA VAL A 27 -6.51 -1.62 2.71
C VAL A 27 -5.94 -2.84 3.41
N ASP A 28 -6.38 -4.03 3.00
CA ASP A 28 -5.98 -5.31 3.59
C ASP A 28 -4.64 -5.84 3.08
N VAL A 29 -4.23 -5.47 1.86
CA VAL A 29 -3.00 -5.98 1.22
C VAL A 29 -2.19 -4.82 0.65
N LEU A 30 -0.91 -4.77 1.04
CA LEU A 30 0.07 -3.84 0.49
C LEU A 30 1.14 -4.62 -0.27
N VAL A 31 1.18 -4.45 -1.59
CA VAL A 31 2.19 -5.09 -2.45
C VAL A 31 3.31 -4.11 -2.74
N GLY A 32 4.51 -4.41 -2.25
CA GLY A 32 5.73 -3.72 -2.61
C GLY A 32 6.32 -4.28 -3.92
N SER A 33 6.33 -3.49 -4.99
CA SER A 33 6.95 -3.88 -6.28
C SER A 33 8.09 -2.91 -6.66
N GLY A 34 9.00 -3.37 -7.52
CA GLY A 34 10.09 -2.55 -8.09
C GLY A 34 11.49 -2.81 -7.51
N GLY A 35 12.50 -2.22 -8.17
CA GLY A 35 13.93 -2.49 -7.97
C GLY A 35 14.43 -2.29 -6.53
N VAL A 36 13.95 -1.26 -5.84
CA VAL A 36 14.37 -0.92 -4.46
C VAL A 36 13.90 -1.98 -3.46
N LEU A 37 12.75 -2.61 -3.67
CA LEU A 37 12.25 -3.61 -2.72
C LEU A 37 12.80 -5.00 -3.01
N ARG A 38 13.10 -5.30 -4.29
CA ARG A 38 13.57 -6.62 -4.72
C ARG A 38 15.08 -6.85 -4.61
N ASN A 39 15.90 -5.81 -4.80
CA ASN A 39 17.37 -5.95 -4.95
C ASN A 39 18.16 -5.51 -3.71
N ASN A 40 17.48 -5.28 -2.58
CA ASN A 40 18.13 -4.81 -1.36
C ASN A 40 18.34 -5.94 -0.34
N PRO A 41 19.27 -5.77 0.61
CA PRO A 41 19.45 -6.69 1.72
C PRO A 41 18.15 -6.96 2.49
N ALA A 42 18.10 -8.13 3.12
CA ALA A 42 16.98 -8.51 3.99
C ALA A 42 16.67 -7.41 5.02
N GLY A 43 15.38 -7.12 5.23
CA GLY A 43 14.90 -6.09 6.16
C GLY A 43 14.78 -4.67 5.60
N VAL A 44 15.35 -4.36 4.42
CA VAL A 44 15.13 -3.04 3.79
C VAL A 44 13.68 -2.88 3.34
N ALA A 45 13.11 -3.90 2.69
CA ALA A 45 11.72 -3.87 2.27
C ALA A 45 10.76 -3.70 3.45
N ASP A 46 10.97 -4.45 4.53
CA ASP A 46 10.17 -4.37 5.76
C ASP A 46 10.24 -2.97 6.40
N ARG A 47 11.43 -2.36 6.44
CA ARG A 47 11.60 -1.01 6.99
C ARG A 47 10.88 0.04 6.16
N VAL A 48 11.03 -0.01 4.83
CA VAL A 48 10.40 0.94 3.91
C VAL A 48 8.88 0.78 3.95
N LEU A 49 8.37 -0.43 3.81
CA LEU A 49 6.93 -0.70 3.79
C LEU A 49 6.31 -0.50 5.17
N GLY A 50 7.01 -0.85 6.26
CA GLY A 50 6.58 -0.58 7.62
C GLY A 50 6.51 0.92 7.96
N SER A 51 7.31 1.77 7.30
CA SER A 51 7.21 3.22 7.47
C SER A 51 5.96 3.85 6.85
N VAL A 52 5.23 3.09 6.01
CA VAL A 52 4.02 3.56 5.30
C VAL A 52 2.78 2.77 5.69
N THR A 53 2.80 2.12 6.86
CA THR A 53 1.66 1.42 7.46
C THR A 53 1.46 1.84 8.91
N GLY A 54 0.30 1.51 9.48
CA GLY A 54 -0.05 1.81 10.86
C GLY A 54 -0.58 3.22 11.08
N GLU A 55 -0.77 3.53 12.36
CA GLU A 55 -1.17 4.87 12.81
C GLU A 55 0.08 5.73 12.98
N VAL A 56 0.23 6.73 12.11
CA VAL A 56 1.36 7.67 12.15
C VAL A 56 0.90 9.08 12.49
N SER A 57 1.79 9.87 13.08
CA SER A 57 1.50 11.27 13.41
C SER A 57 1.24 12.11 12.16
N GLY A 58 0.52 13.22 12.34
CA GLY A 58 0.16 14.11 11.24
C GLY A 58 -1.16 13.76 10.54
N GLY A 59 -1.88 12.73 11.00
CA GLY A 59 -3.23 12.42 10.51
C GLY A 59 -3.25 11.75 9.14
N TRP A 60 -2.17 11.06 8.76
CA TRP A 60 -2.15 10.29 7.52
C TRP A 60 -3.15 9.13 7.58
N GLN A 61 -3.78 8.86 6.46
CA GLN A 61 -4.75 7.79 6.28
C GLN A 61 -4.07 6.60 5.57
N LEU A 62 -3.04 6.05 6.22
CA LEU A 62 -2.27 4.89 5.75
C LEU A 62 -3.01 3.58 6.03
N PRO A 63 -2.69 2.48 5.33
CA PRO A 63 -3.15 1.14 5.70
C PRO A 63 -2.82 0.82 7.16
N ARG A 64 -3.83 0.45 7.96
CA ARG A 64 -3.65 0.25 9.41
C ARG A 64 -2.90 -1.02 9.75
N ALA A 65 -3.32 -2.13 9.18
CA ALA A 65 -2.74 -3.45 9.43
C ALA A 65 -2.78 -4.31 8.17
N PRO A 66 -2.21 -3.85 7.04
CA PRO A 66 -2.22 -4.65 5.83
C PRO A 66 -1.33 -5.88 6.00
N ARG A 67 -1.68 -6.96 5.31
CA ARG A 67 -0.69 -7.96 4.93
C ARG A 67 0.26 -7.32 3.91
N VAL A 68 1.52 -7.21 4.29
CA VAL A 68 2.58 -6.70 3.42
C VAL A 68 3.20 -7.88 2.67
N VAL A 69 3.31 -7.76 1.34
CA VAL A 69 3.96 -8.76 0.47
C VAL A 69 4.88 -8.05 -0.52
N VAL A 70 5.95 -8.72 -0.95
CA VAL A 70 6.90 -8.15 -1.92
C VAL A 70 6.90 -8.97 -3.20
N ASP A 71 6.77 -8.27 -4.33
CA ASP A 71 6.84 -8.85 -5.67
C ASP A 71 8.29 -9.07 -6.12
N HIS A 72 8.96 -10.04 -5.48
CA HIS A 72 10.36 -10.37 -5.76
C HIS A 72 10.59 -10.87 -7.20
N ASP A 73 9.67 -11.71 -7.67
CA ASP A 73 9.73 -12.35 -8.99
C ASP A 73 9.23 -11.42 -10.12
N TYR A 74 8.75 -10.20 -9.78
CA TYR A 74 8.21 -9.22 -10.74
C TYR A 74 7.01 -9.76 -11.55
N VAL A 75 6.19 -10.58 -10.90
CA VAL A 75 5.07 -11.30 -11.52
C VAL A 75 3.76 -10.51 -11.49
N LEU A 76 3.65 -9.45 -10.66
CA LEU A 76 2.40 -8.71 -10.51
C LEU A 76 1.94 -8.08 -11.84
N ALA A 77 2.87 -7.51 -12.60
CA ALA A 77 2.56 -6.91 -13.90
C ALA A 77 2.09 -7.97 -14.92
N ALA A 78 2.79 -9.11 -14.99
CA ALA A 78 2.41 -10.21 -15.88
C ALA A 78 1.04 -10.79 -15.49
N ALA A 79 0.79 -10.98 -14.19
CA ALA A 79 -0.51 -11.44 -13.70
C ALA A 79 -1.64 -10.46 -14.08
N GLY A 80 -1.40 -9.15 -13.99
CA GLY A 80 -2.37 -8.13 -14.40
C GLY A 80 -2.72 -8.19 -15.89
N LEU A 81 -1.73 -8.43 -16.76
CA LEU A 81 -1.96 -8.62 -18.20
C LEU A 81 -2.76 -9.90 -18.51
N LEU A 82 -2.52 -10.96 -17.73
CA LEU A 82 -3.17 -12.26 -17.91
C LEU A 82 -4.56 -12.34 -17.26
N ALA A 83 -4.90 -11.44 -16.35
CA ALA A 83 -6.06 -11.60 -15.47
C ALA A 83 -7.41 -11.72 -16.19
N ALA A 84 -7.56 -11.03 -17.34
CA ALA A 84 -8.81 -11.05 -18.10
C ALA A 84 -9.00 -12.35 -18.89
N ASP A 85 -7.98 -12.76 -19.65
CA ASP A 85 -8.10 -13.87 -20.60
C ASP A 85 -7.61 -15.21 -20.01
N HIS A 86 -6.75 -15.16 -19.00
CA HIS A 86 -6.11 -16.32 -18.38
C HIS A 86 -6.09 -16.21 -16.83
N PRO A 87 -7.26 -16.12 -16.17
CA PRO A 87 -7.34 -15.85 -14.73
C PRO A 87 -6.65 -16.91 -13.85
N GLN A 88 -6.60 -18.16 -14.29
CA GLN A 88 -5.94 -19.27 -13.57
C GLN A 88 -4.42 -19.15 -13.64
N ALA A 89 -3.88 -18.72 -14.78
CA ALA A 89 -2.45 -18.44 -14.92
C ALA A 89 -2.06 -17.21 -14.08
N ALA A 90 -2.87 -16.14 -14.12
CA ALA A 90 -2.68 -14.97 -13.27
C ALA A 90 -2.70 -15.35 -11.78
N TYR A 91 -3.68 -16.17 -11.36
CA TYR A 91 -3.77 -16.67 -9.99
C TYR A 91 -2.54 -17.49 -9.60
N ALA A 92 -2.09 -18.43 -10.45
CA ALA A 92 -0.91 -19.25 -10.17
C ALA A 92 0.36 -18.42 -10.02
N LEU A 93 0.51 -17.33 -10.78
CA LEU A 93 1.60 -16.37 -10.61
C LEU A 93 1.50 -15.64 -9.26
N LEU A 94 0.32 -15.10 -8.92
CA LEU A 94 0.11 -14.36 -7.67
C LEU A 94 0.20 -15.24 -6.44
N ALA A 95 -0.13 -16.53 -6.53
CA ALA A 95 0.00 -17.50 -5.44
C ALA A 95 1.46 -17.71 -5.00
N ARG A 96 2.44 -17.26 -5.80
CA ARG A 96 3.86 -17.28 -5.45
C ARG A 96 4.30 -16.07 -4.61
N LEU A 97 3.49 -15.00 -4.58
CA LEU A 97 3.75 -13.83 -3.73
C LEU A 97 3.62 -14.24 -2.26
N ARG A 98 4.68 -14.02 -1.49
CA ARG A 98 4.72 -14.31 -0.06
C ARG A 98 4.49 -13.05 0.74
#